data_AF-A0A4Q5P008-F1
#
_entry.id   AF-A0A4Q5P008-F1
#
_cell.length_a   1.000
_cell.length_b   1.000
_cell.length_c   1.000
_cell.angle_alpha   90.00
_cell.angle_beta   90.00
_cell.angle_gamma   90.00
#
_symmetry.space_group_name_H-M   'P 1'
#
loop_
_entity.id
_entity.type
_entity.pdbx_description
1 polymer ?
#
loop_
_entity_poly.entity_id
_entity_poly.type
_entity_poly.pdbx_seq_one_letter_code
_entity_poly.pdbx_strand_id
1 'polypeptide(L)'
;MLLQLSTTHYPATDLGFLLAKNPARAQEFNLSFGTARIFYPESSDENCTCALMLDVDPVALVRGKNSGEGLLSQYVNDRPYAATSFLSVAIAQVLRSAMSGVCKEKPELAQTAIPLLAQVEGVPATPQFLERLFGPLGYEVEATAVGKRHSRLVLRATTKLSDLLSHLYVLIPVLDDNKHYYIGEDEVEKLLRRGTGWLEQHPERELIVARYLKKQKRLIRVALERLAPIEEGDETSDAAKDEEEQRAERPLSLHEIRLNTVARVLKEAGARRVLDLGCGEGRLMRELLKEGQFELVRGIDASHRALEAASDKLRLERMSERQKERVELLFGVLTYRDERYSGFDAAALVEVIEHLDMARLPALERVVWEFARPGMVVVTTPNREYNSVWESLPADSMRHRDHRFEWTRAEFEAWATGVADKFNYSVETSPLGPEHETLGAPSQMAVFRRNAI
;
A
#
# COMPACT_ATOMS: atom_id res chain seq x y z
N MET A 1 18.71 1.28 28.94
CA MET A 1 19.11 0.94 27.54
C MET A 1 20.14 1.94 27.03
N LEU A 2 21.11 1.53 26.20
CA LEU A 2 22.22 2.39 25.76
C LEU A 2 22.51 2.23 24.26
N LEU A 3 22.57 3.36 23.55
CA LEU A 3 23.13 3.51 22.20
C LEU A 3 24.35 4.43 22.28
N GLN A 4 25.48 4.03 21.71
CA GLN A 4 26.64 4.89 21.52
C GLN A 4 26.91 5.08 20.04
N LEU A 5 27.21 6.31 19.63
CA LEU A 5 27.59 6.70 18.28
C LEU A 5 28.96 7.33 18.35
N SER A 6 29.92 6.80 17.59
CA SER A 6 31.31 7.24 17.62
C SER A 6 31.82 7.50 16.22
N THR A 7 32.81 8.39 16.09
CA THR A 7 33.50 8.65 14.82
C THR A 7 34.98 8.97 15.06
N THR A 8 35.78 8.64 14.06
CA THR A 8 37.20 9.02 13.92
C THR A 8 37.41 10.00 12.75
N HIS A 9 36.33 10.57 12.20
CA HIS A 9 36.43 11.69 11.26
C HIS A 9 37.23 12.82 11.91
N TYR A 10 38.00 13.60 11.15
CA TYR A 10 38.78 14.70 11.72
C TYR A 10 38.21 16.07 11.33
N PRO A 11 37.88 16.96 12.30
CA PRO A 11 37.90 16.70 13.75
C PRO A 11 36.70 15.88 14.20
N ALA A 12 36.89 14.92 15.11
CA ALA A 12 35.82 14.00 15.51
C ALA A 12 34.72 14.72 16.29
N THR A 13 35.06 15.82 16.95
CA THR A 13 34.13 16.74 17.63
C THR A 13 33.04 17.29 16.70
N ASP A 14 33.21 17.24 15.37
CA ASP A 14 32.16 17.62 14.43
C ASP A 14 30.90 16.75 14.55
N LEU A 15 30.99 15.56 15.16
CA LEU A 15 29.83 14.75 15.56
C LEU A 15 28.83 15.54 16.41
N GLY A 16 29.31 16.48 17.23
CA GLY A 16 28.49 17.39 18.02
C GLY A 16 27.55 18.25 17.17
N PHE A 17 28.06 18.80 16.07
CA PHE A 17 27.27 19.60 15.13
C PHE A 17 26.31 18.73 14.34
N LEU A 18 26.75 17.56 13.88
CA LEU A 18 25.91 16.62 13.14
C LEU A 18 24.71 16.13 13.95
N LEU A 19 24.90 15.89 15.25
CA LEU A 19 23.82 15.49 16.18
C LEU A 19 23.00 16.68 16.71
N ALA A 20 23.45 17.91 16.47
CA ALA A 20 22.96 19.12 17.11
C ALA A 20 22.93 18.98 18.65
N LYS A 21 24.03 18.47 19.22
CA LYS A 21 24.22 18.24 20.66
C LYS A 21 25.63 18.67 21.05
N ASN A 22 25.71 19.67 21.93
CA ASN A 22 26.98 20.19 22.41
C ASN A 22 27.70 19.16 23.30
N PRO A 23 28.94 18.74 22.98
CA PRO A 23 29.70 17.80 23.79
C PRO A 23 29.93 18.19 25.25
N ALA A 24 30.00 19.50 25.54
CA ALA A 24 30.18 20.02 26.88
C ALA A 24 28.90 20.05 27.73
N ARG A 25 27.74 19.64 27.19
CA ARG A 25 26.46 19.72 27.88
C ARG A 25 25.66 18.43 27.78
N ALA A 26 25.56 17.72 28.90
CA ALA A 26 24.57 16.66 29.05
C ALA A 26 23.14 17.23 28.99
N GLN A 27 22.24 16.54 28.31
CA GLN A 27 20.85 16.95 28.15
C GLN A 27 19.90 15.80 28.51
N GLU A 28 18.73 16.16 29.01
CA GLU A 28 17.67 15.24 29.40
C GLU A 28 16.38 15.57 28.64
N PHE A 29 15.66 14.54 28.20
CA PHE A 29 14.44 14.63 27.42
C PHE A 29 13.36 13.71 28.02
N ASN A 30 12.18 14.24 28.26
CA ASN A 30 11.03 13.47 28.72
C ASN A 30 10.37 12.74 27.56
N LEU A 31 10.16 11.43 27.73
CA LEU A 31 9.45 10.54 26.81
C LEU A 31 8.15 10.07 27.47
N SER A 32 7.20 9.55 26.68
CA SER A 32 5.94 9.03 27.22
C SER A 32 6.10 7.79 28.11
N PHE A 33 7.27 7.18 28.11
CA PHE A 33 7.59 5.94 28.82
C PHE A 33 8.84 6.06 29.73
N GLY A 34 9.32 7.27 29.98
CA GLY A 34 10.50 7.51 30.81
C GLY A 34 11.34 8.68 30.31
N THR A 35 12.65 8.58 30.45
CA THR A 35 13.58 9.69 30.21
C THR A 35 14.72 9.25 29.30
N ALA A 36 15.10 10.10 28.35
CA ALA A 36 16.33 9.93 27.56
C ALA A 36 17.38 10.96 27.98
N ARG A 37 18.62 10.49 28.17
CA ARG A 37 19.78 11.32 28.48
C ARG A 37 20.80 11.19 27.37
N ILE A 38 21.31 12.31 26.90
CA ILE A 38 22.35 12.36 25.88
C ILE A 38 23.56 13.13 26.41
N PHE A 39 24.74 12.52 26.27
CA PHE A 39 26.00 13.05 26.78
C PHE A 39 27.19 12.47 26.01
N TYR A 40 28.36 13.06 26.15
CA TYR A 40 29.57 12.66 25.43
C TYR A 40 30.59 12.09 26.41
N PRO A 41 30.73 10.75 26.50
CA PRO A 41 31.78 10.14 27.31
C PRO A 41 33.19 10.46 26.79
N GLU A 42 33.33 10.76 25.50
CA GLU A 42 34.60 11.12 24.87
C GLU A 42 34.38 12.20 23.81
N SER A 43 35.23 13.23 23.81
CA SER A 43 35.19 14.34 22.86
C SER A 43 36.60 14.90 22.66
N SER A 44 37.34 14.27 21.77
CA SER A 44 38.65 14.71 21.27
C SER A 44 38.59 14.91 19.76
N ASP A 45 39.65 15.46 19.16
CA ASP A 45 39.71 15.65 17.70
C ASP A 45 39.94 14.32 16.97
N GLU A 46 40.51 13.32 17.64
CA GLU A 46 40.77 11.98 17.12
C GLU A 46 39.58 11.03 17.29
N ASN A 47 38.85 11.15 18.41
CA ASN A 47 37.70 10.32 18.74
C ASN A 47 36.62 11.14 19.44
N CYS A 48 35.38 10.99 18.96
CA CYS A 48 34.21 11.56 19.63
C CYS A 48 33.12 10.50 19.72
N THR A 49 32.59 10.33 20.93
CA THR A 49 31.54 9.35 21.23
C THR A 49 30.38 10.08 21.91
N CYS A 50 29.18 9.91 21.35
CA CYS A 50 27.92 10.37 21.91
C CYS A 50 27.12 9.16 22.43
N ALA A 51 26.63 9.25 23.66
CA ALA A 51 25.81 8.22 24.30
C ALA A 51 24.37 8.70 24.46
N LEU A 52 23.41 7.93 23.95
CA LEU A 52 21.97 8.07 24.20
C LEU A 52 21.54 6.96 25.15
N MET A 53 21.25 7.32 26.40
CA MET A 53 20.81 6.42 27.45
C MET A 53 19.31 6.61 27.72
N LEU A 54 18.54 5.53 27.67
CA LEU A 54 17.13 5.53 28.04
C LEU A 54 16.93 4.88 29.40
N ASP A 55 16.16 5.59 30.22
CA ASP A 55 15.70 5.22 31.54
C ASP A 55 14.17 5.07 31.48
N VAL A 56 13.71 3.84 31.28
CA VAL A 56 12.30 3.53 31.03
C VAL A 56 11.62 3.24 32.36
N ASP A 57 10.45 3.85 32.60
CA ASP A 57 9.67 3.61 33.81
C ASP A 57 8.77 2.36 33.62
N PRO A 58 9.09 1.20 34.24
CA PRO A 58 8.32 -0.02 34.09
C PRO A 58 6.91 0.09 34.68
N VAL A 59 6.71 0.94 35.68
CA VAL A 59 5.41 1.09 36.37
C VAL A 59 4.48 1.95 35.54
N ALA A 60 4.97 3.05 34.97
CA ALA A 60 4.21 3.92 34.08
C ALA A 60 3.76 3.18 32.80
N LEU A 61 4.57 2.23 32.30
CA LEU A 61 4.23 1.43 31.13
C LEU A 61 2.99 0.53 31.30
N VAL A 62 2.68 0.13 32.53
CA VAL A 62 1.56 -0.78 32.85
C VAL A 62 0.30 -0.01 33.26
N ARG A 63 0.45 1.16 33.89
CA ARG A 63 -0.67 2.00 34.33
C ARG A 63 -1.36 2.66 33.13
N GLY A 64 -2.50 2.11 32.71
CA GLY A 64 -3.37 2.69 31.67
C GLY A 64 -3.85 1.73 30.58
N LYS A 65 -3.41 0.45 30.59
CA LYS A 65 -3.88 -0.58 29.66
C LYS A 65 -4.58 -1.71 30.41
N ASN A 66 -5.91 -1.79 30.31
CA ASN A 66 -6.67 -3.00 30.63
C ASN A 66 -6.45 -4.03 29.51
N SER A 67 -5.36 -4.79 29.57
CA SER A 67 -5.11 -5.91 28.65
C SER A 67 -4.80 -7.18 29.45
N GLY A 68 -5.61 -8.22 29.20
CA GLY A 68 -5.70 -9.46 29.97
C GLY A 68 -4.56 -10.47 29.85
N GLU A 69 -3.30 -10.02 29.93
CA GLU A 69 -2.16 -10.91 30.21
C GLU A 69 -1.86 -10.93 31.72
N GLY A 70 -1.39 -12.07 32.23
CA GLY A 70 -1.22 -12.31 33.67
C GLY A 70 -0.42 -11.23 34.40
N LEU A 71 -0.92 -10.80 35.56
CA LEU A 71 -0.44 -9.65 36.35
C LEU A 71 1.09 -9.59 36.57
N LEU A 72 1.80 -10.72 36.65
CA LEU A 72 3.25 -10.76 36.94
C LEU A 72 4.16 -10.43 35.75
N SER A 73 3.80 -10.81 34.51
CA SER A 73 4.63 -10.55 33.32
C SER A 73 4.64 -9.08 32.90
N GLN A 74 3.67 -8.31 33.38
CA GLN A 74 3.56 -6.87 33.11
C GLN A 74 4.54 -6.05 33.98
N TYR A 75 4.80 -6.47 35.22
CA TYR A 75 5.71 -5.76 36.13
C TYR A 75 7.17 -6.25 36.06
N VAL A 76 7.41 -7.50 35.66
CA VAL A 76 8.76 -8.06 35.51
C VAL A 76 8.97 -8.50 34.06
N ASN A 77 9.61 -7.62 33.28
CA ASN A 77 10.02 -7.89 31.90
C ASN A 77 11.32 -7.17 31.56
N ASP A 78 11.92 -7.54 30.44
CA ASP A 78 13.20 -7.04 29.94
C ASP A 78 13.08 -5.70 29.18
N ARG A 79 11.87 -5.24 28.88
CA ARG A 79 11.60 -4.05 28.05
C ARG A 79 12.31 -2.76 28.50
N PRO A 80 12.49 -2.48 29.81
CA PRO A 80 13.22 -1.28 30.24
C PRO A 80 14.72 -1.34 29.89
N TYR A 81 15.25 -2.54 29.66
CA TYR A 81 16.68 -2.81 29.54
C TYR A 81 17.09 -3.23 28.13
N ALA A 82 16.18 -3.85 27.36
CA ALA A 82 16.44 -4.32 26.01
C ALA A 82 16.23 -3.23 24.95
N ALA A 83 17.06 -3.25 23.90
CA ALA A 83 16.96 -2.34 22.75
C ALA A 83 15.74 -2.67 21.87
N THR A 84 14.58 -2.17 22.30
CA THR A 84 13.26 -2.37 21.69
C THR A 84 12.83 -1.13 20.88
N SER A 85 11.58 -1.13 20.41
CA SER A 85 10.96 0.04 19.74
C SER A 85 11.06 1.37 20.51
N PHE A 86 11.28 1.36 21.83
CA PHE A 86 11.55 2.57 22.62
C PHE A 86 12.83 3.31 22.17
N LEU A 87 13.87 2.57 21.74
CA LEU A 87 15.10 3.18 21.23
C LEU A 87 14.83 3.97 19.96
N SER A 88 14.06 3.41 19.02
CA SER A 88 13.68 4.10 17.78
C SER A 88 12.91 5.39 18.06
N VAL A 89 12.00 5.38 19.04
CA VAL A 89 11.29 6.60 19.45
C VAL A 89 12.25 7.65 20.02
N ALA A 90 13.19 7.25 20.88
CA ALA A 90 14.18 8.17 21.42
C ALA A 90 15.11 8.75 20.34
N ILE A 91 15.58 7.93 19.39
CA ILE A 91 16.36 8.41 18.23
C ILE A 91 15.55 9.46 17.46
N ALA A 92 14.30 9.18 17.13
CA ALA A 92 13.46 10.07 16.33
C ALA A 92 13.14 11.40 17.05
N GLN A 93 13.06 11.41 18.37
CA GLN A 93 12.77 12.60 19.15
C GLN A 93 14.03 13.42 19.46
N VAL A 94 15.11 12.76 19.90
CA VAL A 94 16.34 13.43 20.39
C VAL A 94 17.29 13.79 19.24
N LEU A 95 17.35 12.95 18.19
CA LEU A 95 18.29 13.05 17.07
C LEU A 95 17.59 13.38 15.74
N ARG A 96 16.42 14.03 15.81
CA ARG A 96 15.55 14.33 14.66
C ARG A 96 16.27 15.00 13.47
N SER A 97 17.07 16.04 13.74
CA SER A 97 17.76 16.81 12.70
C SER A 97 18.82 15.98 11.98
N ALA A 98 19.65 15.26 12.76
CA ALA A 98 20.67 14.34 12.26
C ALA A 98 20.05 13.23 11.41
N MET A 99 18.96 12.62 11.88
CA MET A 99 18.22 11.60 11.15
C MET A 99 17.56 12.15 9.87
N SER A 100 17.38 13.47 9.76
CA SER A 100 16.87 14.10 8.54
C SER A 100 17.98 14.57 7.60
N GLY A 101 19.26 14.32 7.94
CA GLY A 101 20.42 14.75 7.15
C GLY A 101 20.65 16.27 7.15
N VAL A 102 20.11 16.98 8.16
CA VAL A 102 20.18 18.45 8.24
C VAL A 102 21.14 18.86 9.36
N CYS A 103 22.21 19.56 8.99
CA CYS A 103 23.11 20.27 9.90
C CYS A 103 23.28 21.70 9.39
N LYS A 104 23.01 22.72 10.22
CA LYS A 104 23.08 24.12 9.80
C LYS A 104 24.53 24.60 9.74
N GLU A 105 25.33 24.13 10.68
CA GLU A 105 26.70 24.55 10.91
C GLU A 105 27.67 23.84 9.96
N LYS A 106 27.36 22.60 9.56
CA LYS A 106 28.19 21.74 8.70
C LYS A 106 27.34 21.00 7.64
N PRO A 107 26.70 21.72 6.70
CA PRO A 107 25.77 21.11 5.74
C PRO A 107 26.43 20.10 4.79
N GLU A 108 27.66 20.36 4.35
CA GLU A 108 28.42 19.45 3.48
C GLU A 108 28.76 18.15 4.20
N LEU A 109 29.21 18.24 5.46
CA LEU A 109 29.54 17.06 6.26
C LEU A 109 28.33 16.18 6.52
N ALA A 110 27.14 16.77 6.72
CA ALA A 110 25.91 16.00 6.90
C ALA A 110 25.53 15.13 5.69
N GLN A 111 26.03 15.48 4.50
CA GLN A 111 25.83 14.72 3.27
C GLN A 111 27.03 13.84 2.90
N THR A 112 28.08 13.84 3.72
CA THR A 112 29.32 13.10 3.47
C THR A 112 29.33 11.79 4.23
N ALA A 113 29.81 10.72 3.59
CA ALA A 113 30.05 9.45 4.27
C ALA A 113 31.31 9.56 5.14
N ILE A 114 31.19 9.28 6.43
CA ILE A 114 32.28 9.35 7.41
C ILE A 114 32.40 8.03 8.18
N PRO A 115 33.58 7.69 8.74
CA PRO A 115 33.73 6.49 9.55
C PRO A 115 32.86 6.60 10.81
N LEU A 116 31.87 5.72 10.93
CA LEU A 116 30.93 5.68 12.04
C LEU A 116 30.96 4.32 12.73
N LEU A 117 30.82 4.36 14.04
CA LEU A 117 30.61 3.20 14.90
C LEU A 117 29.33 3.40 15.70
N ALA A 118 28.38 2.46 15.59
CA ALA A 118 27.23 2.39 16.48
C ALA A 118 27.33 1.17 17.38
N GLN A 119 27.15 1.36 18.68
CA GLN A 119 27.07 0.27 19.65
C GLN A 119 25.72 0.29 20.36
N VAL A 120 25.04 -0.84 20.39
CA VAL A 120 23.74 -1.02 21.03
C VAL A 120 23.80 -2.17 22.02
N GLU A 121 23.42 -1.89 23.27
CA GLU A 121 23.38 -2.90 24.33
C GLU A 121 22.00 -3.55 24.44
N GLY A 122 21.98 -4.87 24.72
CA GLY A 122 20.76 -5.60 25.04
C GLY A 122 19.79 -5.77 23.88
N VAL A 123 20.29 -6.01 22.67
CA VAL A 123 19.45 -6.21 21.47
C VAL A 123 18.79 -7.59 21.50
N PRO A 124 17.44 -7.72 21.39
CA PRO A 124 16.73 -9.00 21.54
C PRO A 124 16.83 -9.90 20.29
N ALA A 125 18.04 -10.19 19.83
CA ALA A 125 18.29 -10.98 18.62
C ALA A 125 19.56 -11.83 18.76
N THR A 126 19.65 -12.88 17.96
CA THR A 126 20.87 -13.70 17.86
C THR A 126 21.91 -12.99 17.00
N PRO A 127 23.22 -13.23 17.23
CA PRO A 127 24.29 -12.67 16.40
C PRO A 127 24.09 -12.92 14.90
N GLN A 128 23.67 -14.13 14.52
CA GLN A 128 23.44 -14.50 13.11
C GLN A 128 22.30 -13.71 12.48
N PHE A 129 21.27 -13.36 13.25
CA PHE A 129 20.17 -12.56 12.73
C PHE A 129 20.55 -11.09 12.55
N LEU A 130 21.42 -10.57 13.43
CA LEU A 130 21.96 -9.22 13.32
C LEU A 130 22.84 -9.07 12.06
N GLU A 131 23.69 -10.06 11.79
CA GLU A 131 24.50 -10.11 10.55
C GLU A 131 23.61 -10.04 9.30
N ARG A 132 22.54 -10.84 9.24
CA ARG A 132 21.61 -10.87 8.09
C ARG A 132 20.89 -9.55 7.85
N LEU A 133 20.65 -8.76 8.89
CA LEU A 133 19.92 -7.51 8.79
C LEU A 133 20.81 -6.29 8.53
N PHE A 134 22.03 -6.27 9.06
CA PHE A 134 22.92 -5.11 8.93
C PHE A 134 24.03 -5.33 7.91
N GLY A 135 24.51 -6.56 7.70
CA GLY A 135 25.56 -6.87 6.72
C GLY A 135 25.24 -6.40 5.30
N PRO A 136 24.03 -6.64 4.74
CA PRO A 136 23.66 -6.17 3.40
C PRO A 136 23.66 -4.65 3.21
N LEU A 137 23.66 -3.88 4.30
CA LEU A 137 23.72 -2.42 4.28
C LEU A 137 25.17 -1.88 4.23
N GLY A 138 26.16 -2.78 4.14
CA GLY A 138 27.58 -2.44 4.10
C GLY A 138 28.22 -2.23 5.48
N TYR A 139 27.57 -2.69 6.55
CA TYR A 139 28.17 -2.68 7.88
C TYR A 139 29.07 -3.90 8.09
N GLU A 140 30.23 -3.67 8.69
CA GLU A 140 30.92 -4.69 9.47
C GLU A 140 30.17 -4.85 10.79
N VAL A 141 29.66 -6.06 11.05
CA VAL A 141 28.81 -6.36 12.20
C VAL A 141 29.58 -7.24 13.18
N GLU A 142 29.77 -6.74 14.40
CA GLU A 142 30.25 -7.54 15.51
C GLU A 142 29.10 -7.73 16.50
N ALA A 143 28.68 -8.98 16.72
CA ALA A 143 27.60 -9.29 17.65
C ALA A 143 28.02 -10.37 18.66
N THR A 144 27.89 -10.07 19.95
CA THR A 144 28.21 -10.99 21.05
C THR A 144 26.95 -11.31 21.84
N ALA A 145 26.62 -12.59 21.98
CA ALA A 145 25.46 -13.02 22.75
C ALA A 145 25.63 -12.67 24.24
N VAL A 146 24.58 -12.08 24.82
CA VAL A 146 24.45 -11.75 26.25
C VAL A 146 23.23 -12.49 26.79
N GLY A 147 23.47 -13.64 27.42
CA GLY A 147 22.40 -14.54 27.87
C GLY A 147 21.74 -15.30 26.71
N LYS A 148 20.46 -15.71 26.88
CA LYS A 148 19.78 -16.61 25.94
C LYS A 148 19.11 -15.92 24.73
N ARG A 149 18.74 -14.64 24.86
CA ARG A 149 17.88 -13.94 23.88
C ARG A 149 18.39 -12.55 23.49
N HIS A 150 19.47 -12.08 24.10
CA HIS A 150 20.00 -10.75 23.87
C HIS A 150 21.43 -10.82 23.33
N SER A 151 21.83 -9.79 22.61
CA SER A 151 23.19 -9.61 22.11
C SER A 151 23.63 -8.15 22.28
N ARG A 152 24.92 -7.95 22.45
CA ARG A 152 25.58 -6.67 22.22
C ARG A 152 25.88 -6.55 20.73
N LEU A 153 25.51 -5.43 20.12
CA LEU A 153 25.70 -5.14 18.70
C LEU A 153 26.69 -3.99 18.53
N VAL A 154 27.68 -4.16 17.66
CA VAL A 154 28.55 -3.10 17.17
C VAL A 154 28.49 -3.11 15.64
N LEU A 155 28.25 -1.94 15.05
CA LEU A 155 28.19 -1.70 13.61
C LEU A 155 29.28 -0.71 13.24
N ARG A 156 30.09 -1.04 12.23
CA ARG A 156 31.12 -0.15 11.68
C ARG A 156 30.89 0.04 10.19
N ALA A 157 30.87 1.28 9.72
CA ALA A 157 30.84 1.60 8.29
C ALA A 157 31.31 3.02 8.02
N THR A 158 31.78 3.28 6.80
CA THR A 158 31.88 4.64 6.26
C THR A 158 30.56 4.98 5.57
N THR A 159 29.70 5.73 6.24
CA THR A 159 28.35 6.05 5.76
C THR A 159 27.87 7.42 6.24
N LYS A 160 26.77 7.94 5.71
CA LYS A 160 26.18 9.18 6.24
C LYS A 160 25.54 8.89 7.60
N LEU A 161 25.65 9.85 8.52
CA LEU A 161 25.03 9.73 9.84
C LEU A 161 23.50 9.55 9.75
N SER A 162 22.85 10.21 8.80
CA SER A 162 21.42 10.07 8.55
C SER A 162 21.01 8.64 8.21
N ASP A 163 21.86 7.94 7.45
CA ASP A 163 21.57 6.60 6.94
C ASP A 163 21.75 5.60 8.09
N LEU A 164 22.83 5.72 8.87
CA LEU A 164 23.01 4.96 10.11
C LEU A 164 21.84 5.11 11.08
N LEU A 165 21.41 6.34 11.34
CA LEU A 165 20.27 6.59 12.23
C LEU A 165 18.95 6.04 11.65
N SER A 166 18.76 6.11 10.34
CA SER A 166 17.57 5.56 9.67
C SER A 166 17.55 4.04 9.70
N HIS A 167 18.70 3.39 9.48
CA HIS A 167 18.86 1.93 9.57
C HIS A 167 18.54 1.46 11.00
N LEU A 168 19.11 2.10 12.02
CA LEU A 168 18.80 1.80 13.43
C LEU A 168 17.32 2.03 13.76
N TYR A 169 16.76 3.16 13.31
CA TYR A 169 15.35 3.50 13.54
C TYR A 169 14.40 2.43 13.00
N VAL A 170 14.63 1.94 11.77
CA VAL A 170 13.80 0.94 11.11
C VAL A 170 14.06 -0.48 11.62
N LEU A 171 15.32 -0.86 11.82
CA LEU A 171 15.68 -2.25 12.10
C LEU A 171 15.56 -2.63 13.58
N ILE A 172 15.75 -1.71 14.52
CA ILE A 172 15.61 -2.06 15.96
C ILE A 172 14.21 -2.63 16.30
N PRO A 173 13.09 -2.06 15.82
CA PRO A 173 11.78 -2.64 16.07
C PRO A 173 11.54 -3.99 15.37
N VAL A 174 12.29 -4.32 14.32
CA VAL A 174 12.24 -5.63 13.62
C VAL A 174 12.86 -6.74 14.48
N LEU A 175 13.86 -6.39 15.31
CA LEU A 175 14.56 -7.31 16.20
C LEU A 175 13.66 -7.75 17.36
N ASP A 176 12.86 -6.83 17.88
CA ASP A 176 11.93 -7.03 19.00
C ASP A 176 10.72 -7.93 18.65
N ASP A 177 10.27 -7.93 17.38
CA ASP A 177 9.08 -8.65 16.87
C ASP A 177 7.78 -8.44 17.71
N ASN A 178 7.76 -7.42 18.58
CA ASN A 178 6.69 -7.16 19.55
C ASN A 178 6.54 -5.67 19.89
N LYS A 179 6.18 -4.80 18.92
CA LYS A 179 5.90 -3.38 19.23
C LYS A 179 4.75 -3.26 20.26
N HIS A 180 4.80 -2.32 21.20
CA HIS A 180 3.79 -2.23 22.27
C HIS A 180 2.67 -1.20 22.04
N TYR A 181 2.59 -0.62 20.84
CA TYR A 181 1.57 0.33 20.43
C TYR A 181 0.79 -0.15 19.20
N TYR A 182 -0.36 0.48 18.94
CA TYR A 182 -1.18 0.24 17.75
C TYR A 182 -0.45 0.79 16.51
N ILE A 183 -0.37 0.00 15.44
CA ILE A 183 0.29 0.37 14.18
C ILE A 183 -0.81 0.61 13.16
N GLY A 184 -0.84 1.83 12.59
CA GLY A 184 -1.73 2.23 11.51
C GLY A 184 -0.98 2.48 10.20
N GLU A 185 -1.66 3.08 9.22
CA GLU A 185 -1.11 3.39 7.90
C GLU A 185 0.01 4.43 7.94
N ASP A 186 0.01 5.31 8.94
CA ASP A 186 1.08 6.27 9.19
C ASP A 186 2.45 5.60 9.45
N GLU A 187 2.47 4.37 9.97
CA GLU A 187 3.69 3.60 10.16
C GLU A 187 4.24 3.04 8.84
N VAL A 188 3.39 2.82 7.83
CA VAL A 188 3.83 2.45 6.47
C VAL A 188 4.56 3.62 5.83
N GLU A 189 4.00 4.83 5.91
CA GLU A 189 4.67 6.02 5.37
C GLU A 189 6.00 6.30 6.05
N LYS A 190 6.06 6.15 7.38
CA LYS A 190 7.32 6.27 8.14
C LYS A 190 8.34 5.22 7.71
N LEU A 191 7.92 3.97 7.53
CA LEU A 191 8.79 2.89 7.06
C LEU A 191 9.35 3.21 5.69
N LEU A 192 8.51 3.58 4.74
CA LEU A 192 8.92 3.87 3.36
C LEU A 192 9.84 5.08 3.29
N ARG A 193 9.49 6.18 3.97
CA ARG A 193 10.31 7.39 4.01
C ARG A 193 11.70 7.15 4.60
N ARG A 194 11.81 6.25 5.58
CA ARG A 194 13.08 5.92 6.25
C ARG A 194 13.81 4.74 5.60
N GLY A 195 13.10 3.95 4.81
CA GLY A 195 13.59 2.85 4.00
C GLY A 195 14.06 3.27 2.61
N THR A 196 13.72 4.49 2.16
CA THR A 196 14.00 4.95 0.80
C THR A 196 15.48 4.83 0.47
N GLY A 197 15.79 4.15 -0.64
CA GLY A 197 17.15 4.04 -1.18
C GLY A 197 17.95 2.85 -0.66
N TRP A 198 17.41 2.06 0.28
CA TRP A 198 18.06 0.84 0.76
C TRP A 198 17.09 -0.32 1.00
N LEU A 199 15.87 -0.07 1.46
CA LEU A 199 14.91 -1.11 1.82
C LEU A 199 14.38 -1.85 0.58
N GLU A 200 14.27 -1.17 -0.57
CA GLU A 200 13.84 -1.76 -1.83
C GLU A 200 14.79 -2.88 -2.28
N GLN A 201 16.09 -2.70 -2.02
CA GLN A 201 17.18 -3.57 -2.44
C GLN A 201 17.59 -4.59 -1.35
N HIS A 202 17.07 -4.44 -0.13
CA HIS A 202 17.48 -5.28 0.98
C HIS A 202 16.99 -6.73 0.80
N PRO A 203 17.87 -7.75 0.93
CA PRO A 203 17.48 -9.16 0.71
C PRO A 203 16.40 -9.63 1.69
N GLU A 204 16.42 -9.09 2.91
CA GLU A 204 15.41 -9.37 3.95
C GLU A 204 14.22 -8.40 3.93
N ARG A 205 13.96 -7.65 2.85
CA ARG A 205 12.91 -6.60 2.82
C ARG A 205 11.54 -7.10 3.27
N GLU A 206 11.13 -8.31 2.84
CA GLU A 206 9.85 -8.90 3.21
C GLU A 206 9.77 -9.15 4.71
N LEU A 207 10.84 -9.67 5.30
CA LEU A 207 10.93 -9.92 6.74
C LEU A 207 10.93 -8.60 7.54
N ILE A 208 11.69 -7.60 7.08
CA ILE A 208 11.77 -6.28 7.70
C ILE A 208 10.39 -5.64 7.72
N VAL A 209 9.73 -5.55 6.56
CA VAL A 209 8.38 -4.99 6.43
C VAL A 209 7.40 -5.79 7.29
N ALA A 210 7.48 -7.13 7.24
CA ALA A 210 6.58 -7.99 8.00
C ALA A 210 6.65 -7.74 9.51
N ARG A 211 7.85 -7.71 10.08
CA ARG A 211 8.01 -7.48 11.52
C ARG A 211 7.78 -6.03 11.93
N TYR A 212 8.23 -5.08 11.11
CA TYR A 212 8.04 -3.65 11.38
C TYR A 212 6.55 -3.30 11.50
N LEU A 213 5.71 -3.94 10.68
CA LEU A 213 4.27 -3.73 10.63
C LEU A 213 3.47 -4.80 11.41
N LYS A 214 4.09 -5.44 12.41
CA LYS A 214 3.43 -6.41 13.32
C LYS A 214 2.71 -7.56 12.62
N LYS A 215 3.21 -8.01 11.47
CA LYS A 215 2.60 -9.07 10.68
C LYS A 215 1.16 -8.74 10.23
N GLN A 216 0.78 -7.45 10.21
CA GLN A 216 -0.51 -6.99 9.69
C GLN A 216 -0.50 -7.10 8.17
N LYS A 217 -1.11 -8.17 7.65
CA LYS A 217 -1.12 -8.50 6.21
C LYS A 217 -1.49 -7.31 5.30
N ARG A 218 -2.47 -6.49 5.72
CA ARG A 218 -2.89 -5.27 5.02
C ARG A 218 -1.74 -4.27 4.85
N LEU A 219 -1.09 -3.87 5.96
CA LEU A 219 -0.01 -2.88 5.93
C LEU A 219 1.25 -3.41 5.24
N ILE A 220 1.57 -4.69 5.45
CA ILE A 220 2.71 -5.35 4.78
C ILE A 220 2.57 -5.28 3.27
N ARG A 221 1.36 -5.58 2.79
CA ARG A 221 1.06 -5.56 1.36
C ARG A 221 1.25 -4.16 0.78
N VAL A 222 0.66 -3.14 1.40
CA VAL A 222 0.81 -1.73 0.98
C VAL A 222 2.29 -1.31 0.94
N ALA A 223 3.07 -1.70 1.94
CA ALA A 223 4.48 -1.38 2.01
C ALA A 223 5.30 -2.12 0.93
N LEU A 224 5.07 -3.42 0.71
CA LEU A 224 5.79 -4.21 -0.29
C LEU A 224 5.44 -3.81 -1.72
N GLU A 225 4.18 -3.48 -1.99
CA GLU A 225 3.76 -2.96 -3.30
C GLU A 225 4.46 -1.64 -3.64
N ARG A 226 4.66 -0.76 -2.66
CA ARG A 226 5.39 0.50 -2.85
C ARG A 226 6.92 0.34 -2.91
N LEU A 227 7.45 -0.79 -2.44
CA LEU A 227 8.88 -1.14 -2.52
C LEU A 227 9.22 -2.01 -3.73
N ALA A 228 8.21 -2.46 -4.49
CA ALA A 228 8.42 -3.24 -5.69
C ALA A 228 9.16 -2.38 -6.73
N PRO A 229 10.19 -2.92 -7.41
CA PRO A 229 10.83 -2.21 -8.50
C PRO A 229 9.76 -1.88 -9.54
N ILE A 230 9.70 -0.61 -9.92
CA ILE A 230 8.89 -0.15 -11.04
C ILE A 230 9.50 -0.81 -12.28
N GLU A 231 8.85 -1.84 -12.83
CA GLU A 231 9.08 -2.21 -14.23
C GLU A 231 8.70 -0.99 -15.07
N GLU A 232 9.62 -0.51 -15.90
CA GLU A 232 9.39 0.61 -16.81
C GLU A 232 8.15 0.33 -17.67
N GLY A 233 7.01 0.93 -17.27
CA GLY A 233 5.70 0.70 -17.84
C GLY A 233 4.69 1.71 -17.31
N ASP A 234 4.78 2.92 -17.86
CA ASP A 234 3.81 4.03 -17.88
C ASP A 234 3.11 4.42 -16.55
N GLU A 235 3.67 5.47 -15.92
CA GLU A 235 3.18 6.11 -14.69
C GLU A 235 1.99 7.03 -14.95
N THR A 236 0.77 6.49 -14.80
CA THR A 236 -0.35 7.27 -14.28
C THR A 236 -1.08 6.43 -13.23
N SER A 237 -1.49 7.03 -12.10
CA SER A 237 -2.32 6.30 -11.14
C SER A 237 -3.70 6.03 -11.74
N ASP A 238 -4.32 4.88 -11.46
CA ASP A 238 -5.70 4.55 -11.90
C ASP A 238 -6.69 5.70 -11.71
N ALA A 239 -6.60 6.44 -10.60
CA ALA A 239 -7.43 7.62 -10.34
C ALA A 239 -7.20 8.79 -11.30
N ALA A 240 -5.97 8.98 -11.80
CA ALA A 240 -5.63 10.02 -12.77
C ALA A 240 -6.10 9.64 -14.19
N LYS A 241 -6.10 8.34 -14.49
CA LYS A 241 -6.62 7.76 -15.75
C LYS A 241 -8.13 7.95 -15.84
N ASP A 242 -8.84 7.52 -14.79
CA ASP A 242 -10.29 7.72 -14.66
C ASP A 242 -10.67 9.21 -14.79
N GLU A 243 -9.85 10.12 -14.28
CA GLU A 243 -10.06 11.57 -14.38
C GLU A 243 -9.87 12.14 -15.80
N GLU A 244 -8.94 11.60 -16.59
CA GLU A 244 -8.71 12.01 -17.98
C GLU A 244 -9.88 11.60 -18.88
N GLU A 245 -10.33 10.35 -18.79
CA GLU A 245 -11.50 9.85 -19.51
C GLU A 245 -12.77 10.65 -19.14
N GLN A 246 -13.00 10.87 -17.84
CA GLN A 246 -14.14 11.67 -17.36
C GLN A 246 -14.08 13.13 -17.83
N ARG A 247 -12.89 13.71 -18.01
CA ARG A 247 -12.75 15.07 -18.51
C ARG A 247 -13.17 15.17 -19.97
N ALA A 248 -12.81 14.18 -20.79
CA ALA A 248 -13.27 14.11 -22.18
C ALA A 248 -14.79 13.92 -22.26
N GLU A 249 -15.36 13.09 -21.38
CA GLU A 249 -16.78 12.71 -21.40
C GLU A 249 -17.74 13.69 -20.71
N ARG A 250 -17.21 14.60 -19.89
CA ARG A 250 -17.97 15.55 -19.06
C ARG A 250 -19.05 16.36 -19.81
N PRO A 251 -18.81 16.86 -21.04
CA PRO A 251 -19.81 17.61 -21.79
C PRO A 251 -21.06 16.81 -22.13
N LEU A 252 -20.94 15.48 -22.24
CA LEU A 252 -22.03 14.58 -22.64
C LEU A 252 -22.65 13.81 -21.47
N SER A 253 -22.16 14.03 -20.25
CA SER A 253 -22.49 13.24 -19.04
C SER A 253 -22.47 11.71 -19.29
N LEU A 254 -21.63 11.25 -20.23
CA LEU A 254 -21.67 9.90 -20.77
C LEU A 254 -21.47 8.84 -19.69
N HIS A 255 -20.46 9.04 -18.84
CA HIS A 255 -20.20 8.22 -17.68
C HIS A 255 -21.45 8.05 -16.76
N GLU A 256 -22.21 9.12 -16.48
CA GLU A 256 -23.44 9.03 -15.68
C GLU A 256 -24.56 8.28 -16.42
N ILE A 257 -24.72 8.55 -17.72
CA ILE A 257 -25.67 7.83 -18.58
C ILE A 257 -25.35 6.32 -18.58
N ARG A 258 -24.07 5.96 -18.66
CA ARG A 258 -23.57 4.58 -18.65
C ARG A 258 -23.97 3.87 -17.37
N LEU A 259 -23.59 4.41 -16.21
CA LEU A 259 -23.89 3.81 -14.92
C LEU A 259 -25.40 3.67 -14.67
N ASN A 260 -26.18 4.71 -14.99
CA ASN A 260 -27.63 4.68 -14.82
C ASN A 260 -28.30 3.67 -15.76
N THR A 261 -27.81 3.53 -16.99
CA THR A 261 -28.33 2.56 -17.97
C THR A 261 -28.06 1.14 -17.52
N VAL A 262 -26.81 0.84 -17.11
CA VAL A 262 -26.44 -0.48 -16.59
C VAL A 262 -27.26 -0.83 -15.33
N ALA A 263 -27.37 0.10 -14.37
CA ALA A 263 -28.17 -0.10 -13.17
C ALA A 263 -29.65 -0.37 -13.49
N ARG A 264 -30.23 0.33 -14.47
CA ARG A 264 -31.60 0.12 -14.94
C ARG A 264 -31.78 -1.26 -15.57
N VAL A 265 -30.87 -1.68 -16.46
CA VAL A 265 -30.92 -3.01 -17.10
C VAL A 265 -30.87 -4.13 -16.06
N LEU A 266 -29.96 -4.02 -15.08
CA LEU A 266 -29.84 -4.97 -13.98
C LEU A 266 -31.12 -5.03 -13.12
N LYS A 267 -31.74 -3.86 -12.87
CA LYS A 267 -32.99 -3.77 -12.11
C LYS A 267 -34.17 -4.38 -12.86
N GLU A 268 -34.35 -4.04 -14.13
CA GLU A 268 -35.40 -4.57 -15.01
C GLU A 268 -35.30 -6.09 -15.18
N ALA A 269 -34.08 -6.63 -15.16
CA ALA A 269 -33.83 -8.07 -15.18
C ALA A 269 -34.24 -8.79 -13.88
N GLY A 270 -34.60 -8.06 -12.82
CA GLY A 270 -34.97 -8.65 -11.53
C GLY A 270 -33.79 -9.18 -10.71
N ALA A 271 -32.54 -8.80 -11.04
CA ALA A 271 -31.36 -9.26 -10.33
C ALA A 271 -31.38 -8.79 -8.86
N ARG A 272 -30.96 -9.66 -7.94
CA ARG A 272 -30.85 -9.37 -6.50
C ARG A 272 -29.42 -9.44 -6.02
N ARG A 273 -28.64 -10.38 -6.54
CA ARG A 273 -27.22 -10.57 -6.26
C ARG A 273 -26.42 -10.19 -7.51
N VAL A 274 -25.67 -9.09 -7.44
CA VAL A 274 -24.93 -8.53 -8.57
C VAL A 274 -23.42 -8.54 -8.29
N LEU A 275 -22.64 -8.98 -9.29
CA LEU A 275 -21.19 -8.77 -9.35
C LEU A 275 -20.88 -7.52 -10.16
N ASP A 276 -20.05 -6.65 -9.60
CA ASP A 276 -19.42 -5.54 -10.32
C ASP A 276 -17.95 -5.92 -10.53
N LEU A 277 -17.64 -6.45 -11.72
CA LEU A 277 -16.32 -7.00 -12.08
C LEU A 277 -15.48 -5.87 -12.68
N GLY A 278 -14.38 -5.49 -12.01
CA GLY A 278 -13.67 -4.24 -12.31
C GLY A 278 -14.40 -3.05 -11.71
N CYS A 279 -14.79 -3.13 -10.42
CA CYS A 279 -15.69 -2.15 -9.81
C CYS A 279 -15.07 -0.75 -9.64
N GLY A 280 -13.74 -0.62 -9.80
CA GLY A 280 -13.02 0.62 -9.61
C GLY A 280 -13.31 1.22 -8.23
N GLU A 281 -13.63 2.51 -8.21
CA GLU A 281 -14.03 3.25 -7.01
C GLU A 281 -15.51 3.08 -6.61
N GLY A 282 -16.17 2.01 -7.06
CA GLY A 282 -17.51 1.59 -6.63
C GLY A 282 -18.64 2.48 -7.13
N ARG A 283 -18.51 3.07 -8.33
CA ARG A 283 -19.50 4.01 -8.86
C ARG A 283 -20.81 3.33 -9.23
N LEU A 284 -20.75 2.22 -9.96
CA LEU A 284 -21.94 1.42 -10.27
C LEU A 284 -22.58 0.91 -8.96
N MET A 285 -21.77 0.38 -8.04
CA MET A 285 -22.24 -0.06 -6.72
C MET A 285 -23.03 1.04 -5.99
N ARG A 286 -22.58 2.29 -6.04
CA ARG A 286 -23.28 3.42 -5.42
C ARG A 286 -24.68 3.63 -6.01
N GLU A 287 -24.84 3.46 -7.31
CA GLU A 287 -26.14 3.55 -7.97
C GLU A 287 -27.04 2.38 -7.60
N LEU A 288 -26.51 1.16 -7.63
CA LEU A 288 -27.25 -0.05 -7.25
C LEU A 288 -27.74 0.02 -5.79
N LEU A 289 -26.93 0.54 -4.86
CA LEU A 289 -27.29 0.56 -3.44
C LEU A 289 -28.45 1.50 -3.08
N LYS A 290 -28.80 2.43 -3.97
CA LYS A 290 -30.00 3.28 -3.84
C LYS A 290 -31.28 2.47 -3.95
N GLU A 291 -31.23 1.33 -4.62
CA GLU A 291 -32.38 0.48 -4.93
C GLU A 291 -32.49 -0.66 -3.92
N GLY A 292 -33.66 -0.85 -3.32
CA GLY A 292 -33.87 -1.88 -2.29
C GLY A 292 -33.87 -3.32 -2.81
N GLN A 293 -34.01 -3.53 -4.12
CA GLN A 293 -34.06 -4.85 -4.77
C GLN A 293 -32.73 -5.61 -4.71
N PHE A 294 -31.60 -4.89 -4.74
CA PHE A 294 -30.29 -5.52 -4.71
C PHE A 294 -29.94 -5.93 -3.28
N GLU A 295 -30.09 -7.22 -3.00
CA GLU A 295 -29.83 -7.85 -1.70
C GLU A 295 -28.33 -8.00 -1.44
N LEU A 296 -27.51 -8.16 -2.48
CA LEU A 296 -26.05 -8.22 -2.40
C LEU A 296 -25.41 -7.63 -3.65
N VAL A 297 -24.52 -6.65 -3.46
CA VAL A 297 -23.67 -6.08 -4.50
C VAL A 297 -22.21 -6.36 -4.11
N ARG A 298 -21.52 -7.18 -4.89
CA ARG A 298 -20.11 -7.53 -4.66
C ARG A 298 -19.24 -6.89 -5.74
N GLY A 299 -18.40 -5.94 -5.33
CA GLY A 299 -17.40 -5.31 -6.18
C GLY A 299 -16.10 -6.10 -6.16
N ILE A 300 -15.54 -6.36 -7.34
CA ILE A 300 -14.26 -7.04 -7.51
C ILE A 300 -13.32 -6.15 -8.29
N ASP A 301 -12.11 -5.95 -7.78
CA ASP A 301 -11.07 -5.20 -8.50
C ASP A 301 -9.68 -5.76 -8.24
N ALA A 302 -8.79 -5.61 -9.23
CA ALA A 302 -7.39 -5.96 -9.14
C ALA A 302 -6.53 -4.84 -8.51
N SER A 303 -7.12 -3.68 -8.24
CA SER A 303 -6.48 -2.53 -7.61
C SER A 303 -7.00 -2.38 -6.17
N HIS A 304 -6.13 -2.62 -5.17
CA HIS A 304 -6.49 -2.38 -3.76
C HIS A 304 -6.84 -0.92 -3.51
N ARG A 305 -6.16 0.00 -4.20
CA ARG A 305 -6.41 1.43 -4.13
C ARG A 305 -7.83 1.77 -4.61
N ALA A 306 -8.29 1.12 -5.69
CA ALA A 306 -9.65 1.29 -6.18
C ALA A 306 -10.68 0.78 -5.16
N LEU A 307 -10.43 -0.39 -4.55
CA LEU A 307 -11.30 -0.93 -3.49
C LEU A 307 -11.32 -0.06 -2.22
N GLU A 308 -10.19 0.53 -1.82
CA GLU A 308 -10.14 1.50 -0.71
C GLU A 308 -10.94 2.76 -1.05
N ALA A 309 -10.74 3.32 -2.25
CA ALA A 309 -11.51 4.46 -2.73
C ALA A 309 -13.01 4.13 -2.82
N ALA A 310 -13.38 2.91 -3.23
CA ALA A 310 -14.75 2.43 -3.21
C ALA A 310 -15.30 2.37 -1.79
N SER A 311 -14.57 1.80 -0.84
CA SER A 311 -14.96 1.74 0.57
C SER A 311 -15.26 3.14 1.14
N ASP A 312 -14.36 4.09 0.89
CA ASP A 312 -14.49 5.48 1.36
C ASP A 312 -15.65 6.20 0.70
N LYS A 313 -15.79 6.08 -0.63
CA LYS A 313 -16.84 6.76 -1.39
C LYS A 313 -18.22 6.17 -1.14
N LEU A 314 -18.31 4.86 -0.90
CA LEU A 314 -19.52 4.20 -0.43
C LEU A 314 -19.80 4.49 1.04
N ARG A 315 -18.79 4.94 1.81
CA ARG A 315 -18.86 5.24 3.25
C ARG A 315 -19.23 4.01 4.07
N LEU A 316 -18.61 2.87 3.79
CA LEU A 316 -18.95 1.58 4.41
C LEU A 316 -18.93 1.64 5.95
N GLU A 317 -17.97 2.36 6.54
CA GLU A 317 -17.88 2.50 8.00
C GLU A 317 -19.09 3.22 8.62
N ARG A 318 -19.76 4.08 7.85
CA ARG A 318 -20.91 4.88 8.30
C ARG A 318 -22.26 4.25 7.94
N MET A 319 -22.25 3.15 7.20
CA MET A 319 -23.47 2.42 6.86
C MET A 319 -24.09 1.76 8.10
N SER A 320 -25.42 1.64 8.10
CA SER A 320 -26.11 0.77 9.07
C SER A 320 -25.76 -0.70 8.80
N GLU A 321 -25.88 -1.57 9.81
CA GLU A 321 -25.57 -3.00 9.66
C GLU A 321 -26.34 -3.65 8.50
N ARG A 322 -27.63 -3.32 8.35
CA ARG A 322 -28.45 -3.78 7.21
C ARG A 322 -27.94 -3.32 5.84
N GLN A 323 -27.32 -2.15 5.76
CA GLN A 323 -26.70 -1.67 4.52
C GLN A 323 -25.36 -2.34 4.25
N LYS A 324 -24.55 -2.56 5.30
CA LYS A 324 -23.26 -3.26 5.20
C LYS A 324 -23.43 -4.70 4.71
N GLU A 325 -24.45 -5.41 5.18
CA GLU A 325 -24.76 -6.78 4.72
C GLU A 325 -25.05 -6.89 3.22
N ARG A 326 -25.40 -5.78 2.57
CA ARG A 326 -25.68 -5.73 1.13
C ARG A 326 -24.45 -5.45 0.27
N VAL A 327 -23.29 -5.17 0.87
CA VAL A 327 -22.09 -4.72 0.15
C VAL A 327 -20.90 -5.55 0.52
N GLU A 328 -20.20 -6.06 -0.50
CA GLU A 328 -18.91 -6.69 -0.32
C GLU A 328 -17.91 -6.14 -1.33
N LEU A 329 -16.69 -5.86 -0.87
CA LEU A 329 -15.57 -5.49 -1.73
C LEU A 329 -14.52 -6.59 -1.64
N LEU A 330 -14.08 -7.07 -2.80
CA LEU A 330 -13.20 -8.22 -2.91
C LEU A 330 -12.05 -7.93 -3.86
N PHE A 331 -10.83 -8.18 -3.40
CA PHE A 331 -9.70 -8.24 -4.32
C PHE A 331 -9.78 -9.51 -5.17
N GLY A 332 -9.70 -9.30 -6.48
CA GLY A 332 -9.74 -10.39 -7.44
C GLY A 332 -9.23 -9.95 -8.81
N VAL A 333 -8.56 -10.86 -9.50
CA VAL A 333 -8.07 -10.62 -10.86
C VAL A 333 -8.96 -11.43 -11.81
N LEU A 334 -9.54 -10.75 -12.80
CA LEU A 334 -10.60 -11.30 -13.64
C LEU A 334 -10.14 -12.35 -14.67
N THR A 335 -8.83 -12.62 -14.74
CA THR A 335 -8.24 -13.68 -15.57
C THR A 335 -7.95 -14.97 -14.80
N TYR A 336 -8.19 -14.98 -13.48
CA TYR A 336 -8.05 -16.17 -12.64
C TYR A 336 -9.41 -16.64 -12.15
N ARG A 337 -9.61 -17.96 -12.18
CA ARG A 337 -10.83 -18.58 -11.66
C ARG A 337 -10.91 -18.39 -10.16
N ASP A 338 -12.07 -17.96 -9.69
CA ASP A 338 -12.36 -17.79 -8.27
C ASP A 338 -13.79 -18.26 -7.99
N GLU A 339 -13.95 -19.21 -7.06
CA GLU A 339 -15.27 -19.75 -6.70
C GLU A 339 -16.17 -18.70 -6.04
N ARG A 340 -15.58 -17.62 -5.51
CA ARG A 340 -16.31 -16.50 -4.92
C ARG A 340 -17.10 -15.69 -5.97
N TYR A 341 -16.90 -15.94 -7.27
CA TYR A 341 -17.67 -15.29 -8.34
C TYR A 341 -18.95 -16.07 -8.71
N SER A 342 -19.16 -17.26 -8.16
CA SER A 342 -20.34 -18.07 -8.46
C SER A 342 -21.55 -17.69 -7.59
N GLY A 343 -22.76 -18.02 -8.07
CA GLY A 343 -24.00 -17.84 -7.28
C GLY A 343 -24.59 -16.43 -7.31
N PHE A 344 -24.32 -15.67 -8.38
CA PHE A 344 -24.87 -14.35 -8.63
C PHE A 344 -25.89 -14.39 -9.77
N ASP A 345 -26.90 -13.53 -9.68
CA ASP A 345 -27.97 -13.44 -10.67
C ASP A 345 -27.46 -12.73 -11.93
N ALA A 346 -26.65 -11.68 -11.72
CA ALA A 346 -26.07 -10.88 -12.79
C ALA A 346 -24.63 -10.47 -12.49
N ALA A 347 -23.86 -10.19 -13.55
CA ALA A 347 -22.56 -9.54 -13.46
C ALA A 347 -22.50 -8.33 -14.42
N ALA A 348 -21.72 -7.32 -14.05
CA ALA A 348 -21.42 -6.16 -14.88
C ALA A 348 -19.92 -6.03 -15.10
N LEU A 349 -19.52 -5.70 -16.33
CA LEU A 349 -18.17 -5.33 -16.77
C LEU A 349 -18.31 -3.97 -17.45
N VAL A 350 -18.17 -2.88 -16.68
CA VAL A 350 -18.42 -1.52 -17.19
C VAL A 350 -17.08 -0.85 -17.49
N GLU A 351 -16.76 -0.71 -18.77
CA GLU A 351 -15.46 -0.19 -19.26
C GLU A 351 -14.26 -0.96 -18.66
N VAL A 352 -14.21 -2.27 -18.88
CA VAL A 352 -13.20 -3.16 -18.25
C VAL A 352 -12.37 -3.91 -19.30
N ILE A 353 -13.00 -4.33 -20.38
CA ILE A 353 -12.40 -5.26 -21.33
C ILE A 353 -11.28 -4.60 -22.13
N GLU A 354 -11.43 -3.32 -22.44
CA GLU A 354 -10.48 -2.47 -23.17
C GLU A 354 -9.16 -2.23 -22.42
N HIS A 355 -9.14 -2.41 -21.10
CA HIS A 355 -7.94 -2.31 -20.28
C HIS A 355 -7.16 -3.63 -20.21
N LEU A 356 -7.70 -4.72 -20.76
CA LEU A 356 -7.02 -6.01 -20.82
C LEU A 356 -6.24 -6.15 -22.13
N ASP A 357 -5.08 -6.81 -22.06
CA ASP A 357 -4.43 -7.31 -23.26
C ASP A 357 -5.37 -8.26 -24.01
N MET A 358 -5.51 -8.12 -25.33
CA MET A 358 -6.36 -9.00 -26.15
C MET A 358 -6.05 -10.49 -25.94
N ALA A 359 -4.79 -10.85 -25.67
CA ALA A 359 -4.37 -12.22 -25.38
C ALA A 359 -4.96 -12.80 -24.07
N ARG A 360 -5.40 -11.94 -23.14
CA ARG A 360 -5.98 -12.31 -21.85
C ARG A 360 -7.51 -12.37 -21.87
N LEU A 361 -8.14 -11.81 -22.89
CA LEU A 361 -9.59 -11.80 -23.05
C LEU A 361 -10.21 -13.22 -23.05
N PRO A 362 -9.62 -14.25 -23.70
CA PRO A 362 -10.14 -15.61 -23.59
C PRO A 362 -10.12 -16.19 -22.17
N ALA A 363 -9.25 -15.70 -21.28
CA ALA A 363 -9.24 -16.12 -19.89
C ALA A 363 -10.40 -15.47 -19.11
N LEU A 364 -10.64 -14.17 -19.32
CA LEU A 364 -11.80 -13.45 -18.77
C LEU A 364 -13.11 -14.15 -19.19
N GLU A 365 -13.24 -14.47 -20.48
CA GLU A 365 -14.38 -15.17 -21.04
C GLU A 365 -14.74 -16.43 -20.25
N ARG A 366 -13.74 -17.26 -19.94
CA ARG A 366 -13.95 -18.48 -19.16
C ARG A 366 -14.30 -18.17 -17.71
N VAL A 367 -13.60 -17.23 -17.09
CA VAL A 367 -13.88 -16.84 -15.69
C VAL A 367 -15.35 -16.40 -15.52
N VAL A 368 -15.85 -15.58 -16.43
CA VAL A 368 -17.19 -14.99 -16.31
C VAL A 368 -18.28 -15.90 -16.86
N TRP A 369 -18.15 -16.41 -18.08
CA TRP A 369 -19.23 -17.15 -18.75
C TRP A 369 -19.17 -18.67 -18.55
N GLU A 370 -18.00 -19.26 -18.28
CA GLU A 370 -17.87 -20.71 -18.00
C GLU A 370 -18.00 -21.03 -16.51
N PHE A 371 -17.26 -20.30 -15.65
CA PHE A 371 -17.13 -20.63 -14.23
C PHE A 371 -18.06 -19.85 -13.29
N ALA A 372 -18.06 -18.51 -13.36
CA ALA A 372 -18.97 -17.68 -12.54
C ALA A 372 -20.43 -17.89 -12.99
N ARG A 373 -20.64 -17.90 -14.31
CA ARG A 373 -21.86 -18.29 -15.03
C ARG A 373 -23.14 -17.65 -14.47
N PRO A 374 -23.21 -16.32 -14.32
CA PRO A 374 -24.41 -15.63 -13.84
C PRO A 374 -25.57 -15.77 -14.83
N GLY A 375 -26.80 -15.50 -14.39
CA GLY A 375 -27.98 -15.52 -15.26
C GLY A 375 -27.94 -14.45 -16.36
N MET A 376 -27.33 -13.31 -16.06
CA MET A 376 -27.13 -12.19 -16.98
C MET A 376 -25.71 -11.62 -16.87
N VAL A 377 -25.12 -11.16 -17.97
CA VAL A 377 -23.89 -10.35 -17.97
C VAL A 377 -24.14 -9.08 -18.77
N VAL A 378 -23.81 -7.91 -18.20
CA VAL A 378 -23.84 -6.63 -18.91
C VAL A 378 -22.39 -6.20 -19.14
N VAL A 379 -22.03 -5.92 -20.39
CA VAL A 379 -20.70 -5.45 -20.76
C VAL A 379 -20.84 -4.09 -21.44
N THR A 380 -20.03 -3.11 -21.05
CA THR A 380 -19.87 -1.86 -21.82
C THR A 380 -18.42 -1.66 -22.23
N THR A 381 -18.23 -1.03 -23.37
CA THR A 381 -16.90 -0.62 -23.86
C THR A 381 -17.04 0.58 -24.81
N PRO A 382 -15.98 1.38 -25.01
CA PRO A 382 -15.97 2.47 -25.98
C PRO A 382 -16.26 2.03 -27.41
N ASN A 383 -16.87 2.92 -28.19
CA ASN A 383 -16.97 2.81 -29.64
C ASN A 383 -15.86 3.59 -30.33
N ARG A 384 -14.91 2.89 -30.96
CA ARG A 384 -13.81 3.51 -31.71
C ARG A 384 -14.31 4.40 -32.85
N GLU A 385 -15.43 4.04 -33.49
CA GLU A 385 -15.99 4.81 -34.61
C GLU A 385 -16.41 6.23 -34.18
N TYR A 386 -16.72 6.43 -32.89
CA TYR A 386 -17.12 7.74 -32.37
C TYR A 386 -15.93 8.67 -32.10
N ASN A 387 -14.68 8.16 -32.09
CA ASN A 387 -13.54 8.94 -31.63
C ASN A 387 -13.28 10.20 -32.46
N SER A 388 -13.65 10.19 -33.75
CA SER A 388 -13.51 11.35 -34.63
C SER A 388 -14.40 12.55 -34.26
N VAL A 389 -15.38 12.36 -33.38
CA VAL A 389 -16.30 13.42 -32.92
C VAL A 389 -15.72 14.21 -31.75
N TRP A 390 -14.77 13.64 -31.02
CA TRP A 390 -14.16 14.32 -29.88
C TRP A 390 -13.18 15.40 -30.35
N GLU A 391 -13.55 16.67 -30.17
CA GLU A 391 -12.73 17.84 -30.54
C GLU A 391 -11.31 17.83 -29.90
N SER A 392 -11.15 17.11 -28.79
CA SER A 392 -9.91 17.00 -28.02
C SER A 392 -8.98 15.85 -28.44
N LEU A 393 -9.37 14.99 -29.39
CA LEU A 393 -8.59 13.81 -29.79
C LEU A 393 -8.08 13.94 -31.23
N PRO A 394 -6.79 13.68 -31.51
CA PRO A 394 -6.31 13.51 -32.87
C PRO A 394 -7.03 12.33 -33.54
N ALA A 395 -7.36 12.45 -34.82
CA ALA A 395 -7.94 11.36 -35.60
C ALA A 395 -7.07 10.08 -35.44
N ASP A 396 -7.72 8.91 -35.31
CA ASP A 396 -7.09 7.60 -35.06
C ASP A 396 -6.44 7.38 -33.68
N SER A 397 -6.64 8.28 -32.71
CA SER A 397 -6.21 8.06 -31.32
C SER A 397 -7.26 7.31 -30.49
N MET A 398 -6.82 6.47 -29.56
CA MET A 398 -7.68 5.90 -28.51
C MET A 398 -8.17 7.03 -27.59
N ARG A 399 -9.39 6.89 -27.07
CA ARG A 399 -10.02 7.82 -26.12
C ARG A 399 -9.20 7.98 -24.86
N HIS A 400 -8.50 6.93 -24.45
CA HIS A 400 -7.66 6.93 -23.28
C HIS A 400 -6.34 6.20 -23.57
N ARG A 401 -5.23 6.69 -23.00
CA ARG A 401 -3.87 6.15 -23.24
C ARG A 401 -3.69 4.73 -22.73
N ASP A 402 -4.45 4.36 -21.70
CA ASP A 402 -4.44 3.02 -21.09
C ASP A 402 -5.33 2.00 -21.80
N HIS A 403 -6.07 2.39 -22.81
CA HIS A 403 -6.79 1.40 -23.62
C HIS A 403 -5.76 0.55 -24.37
N ARG A 404 -5.92 -0.76 -24.27
CA ARG A 404 -5.13 -1.74 -25.03
C ARG A 404 -5.72 -1.97 -26.41
N PHE A 405 -7.02 -1.73 -26.54
CA PHE A 405 -7.76 -1.74 -27.78
C PHE A 405 -9.07 -0.93 -27.61
N GLU A 406 -9.64 -0.51 -28.73
CA GLU A 406 -11.04 -0.05 -28.80
C GLU A 406 -11.68 -0.66 -30.04
N TRP A 407 -12.86 -1.24 -29.86
CA TRP A 407 -13.57 -1.92 -30.94
C TRP A 407 -14.57 -0.99 -31.64
N THR A 408 -14.72 -1.24 -32.93
CA THR A 408 -15.88 -0.80 -33.73
C THR A 408 -17.12 -1.59 -33.32
N ARG A 409 -18.30 -1.16 -33.78
CA ARG A 409 -19.55 -1.90 -33.54
C ARG A 409 -19.52 -3.31 -34.08
N ALA A 410 -18.97 -3.49 -35.28
CA ALA A 410 -18.85 -4.81 -35.90
C ALA A 410 -17.90 -5.74 -35.14
N GLU A 411 -16.76 -5.23 -34.65
CA GLU A 411 -15.80 -6.02 -33.85
C GLU A 411 -16.42 -6.43 -32.50
N PHE A 412 -17.12 -5.52 -31.83
CA PHE A 412 -17.78 -5.79 -30.55
C PHE A 412 -18.94 -6.79 -30.71
N GLU A 413 -19.78 -6.63 -31.73
CA GLU A 413 -20.88 -7.56 -32.04
C GLU A 413 -20.36 -8.97 -32.37
N ALA A 414 -19.29 -9.06 -33.17
CA ALA A 414 -18.67 -10.33 -33.51
C ALA A 414 -18.08 -11.04 -32.29
N TRP A 415 -17.38 -10.32 -31.42
CA TRP A 415 -16.86 -10.87 -30.16
C TRP A 415 -18.00 -11.32 -29.25
N ALA A 416 -19.01 -10.47 -29.04
CA ALA A 416 -20.13 -10.76 -28.15
C ALA A 416 -20.92 -12.00 -28.62
N THR A 417 -21.19 -12.11 -29.93
CA THR A 417 -21.84 -13.28 -30.51
C THR A 417 -21.01 -14.55 -30.33
N GLY A 418 -19.70 -14.47 -30.58
CA GLY A 418 -18.79 -15.61 -30.37
C GLY A 418 -18.74 -16.11 -28.93
N VAL A 419 -18.75 -15.20 -27.95
CA VAL A 419 -18.84 -15.54 -26.52
C VAL A 419 -20.19 -16.19 -26.20
N ALA A 420 -21.29 -15.63 -26.71
CA ALA A 420 -22.62 -16.15 -26.47
C ALA A 420 -22.78 -17.59 -26.98
N ASP A 421 -22.34 -17.86 -28.21
CA ASP A 421 -22.36 -19.18 -28.83
C ASP A 421 -21.51 -20.19 -28.06
N LYS A 422 -20.29 -19.78 -27.68
CA LYS A 422 -19.31 -20.65 -26.99
C LYS A 422 -19.76 -21.10 -25.60
N PHE A 423 -20.49 -20.25 -24.87
CA PHE A 423 -20.86 -20.49 -23.47
C PHE A 423 -22.37 -20.67 -23.23
N ASN A 424 -23.17 -20.78 -24.29
CA ASN A 424 -24.62 -20.98 -24.24
C ASN A 424 -25.39 -19.82 -23.57
N TYR A 425 -25.15 -18.61 -24.07
CA TYR A 425 -25.92 -17.41 -23.78
C TYR A 425 -26.59 -16.92 -25.07
N SER A 426 -27.64 -16.11 -24.94
CA SER A 426 -28.07 -15.18 -25.99
C SER A 426 -27.47 -13.80 -25.70
N VAL A 427 -27.26 -12.98 -26.72
CA VAL A 427 -26.72 -11.63 -26.57
C VAL A 427 -27.49 -10.63 -27.42
N GLU A 428 -27.67 -9.43 -26.88
CA GLU A 428 -28.22 -8.27 -27.57
C GLU A 428 -27.27 -7.09 -27.38
N THR A 429 -26.84 -6.48 -28.48
CA THR A 429 -26.00 -5.29 -28.48
C THR A 429 -26.82 -4.03 -28.72
N SER A 430 -26.53 -2.96 -27.99
CA SER A 430 -27.21 -1.67 -28.15
C SER A 430 -26.23 -0.49 -27.99
N PRO A 431 -26.51 0.66 -28.63
CA PRO A 431 -25.74 1.88 -28.41
C PRO A 431 -25.92 2.43 -26.99
N LEU A 432 -24.89 3.08 -26.44
CA LEU A 432 -24.94 3.73 -25.13
C LEU A 432 -24.42 5.17 -25.22
N GLY A 433 -25.33 6.12 -24.95
CA GLY A 433 -25.05 7.56 -25.00
C GLY A 433 -25.68 8.26 -26.20
N PRO A 434 -25.36 9.55 -26.42
CA PRO A 434 -25.90 10.33 -27.55
C PRO A 434 -25.48 9.75 -28.90
N GLU A 435 -26.46 9.38 -29.72
CA GLU A 435 -26.21 8.78 -31.04
C GLU A 435 -25.87 9.84 -32.10
N HIS A 436 -24.84 9.55 -32.88
CA HIS A 436 -24.50 10.24 -34.13
C HIS A 436 -25.02 9.43 -35.32
N GLU A 437 -25.64 10.09 -36.30
CA GLU A 437 -26.36 9.46 -37.41
C GLU A 437 -25.56 8.37 -38.14
N THR A 438 -24.25 8.57 -38.31
CA THR A 438 -23.37 7.65 -39.03
C THR A 438 -22.43 6.83 -38.14
N LEU A 439 -22.10 7.32 -36.94
CA LEU A 439 -21.05 6.77 -36.10
C LEU A 439 -21.60 5.98 -34.90
N GLY A 440 -22.90 6.05 -34.65
CA GLY A 440 -23.55 5.45 -33.49
C GLY A 440 -23.29 6.25 -32.22
N ALA A 441 -23.36 5.59 -31.06
CA ALA A 441 -23.11 6.22 -29.76
C ALA A 441 -21.62 6.10 -29.32
N PRO A 442 -21.16 6.93 -28.38
CA PRO A 442 -19.77 6.90 -27.90
C PRO A 442 -19.40 5.64 -27.12
N SER A 443 -20.35 4.96 -26.48
CA SER A 443 -20.12 3.64 -25.87
C SER A 443 -21.12 2.64 -26.43
N GLN A 444 -20.81 1.36 -26.22
CA GLN A 444 -21.61 0.24 -26.69
C GLN A 444 -21.92 -0.66 -25.49
N MET A 445 -23.05 -1.35 -25.54
CA MET A 445 -23.47 -2.26 -24.47
C MET A 445 -23.88 -3.61 -25.06
N ALA A 446 -23.45 -4.70 -24.44
CA ALA A 446 -23.92 -6.05 -24.72
C ALA A 446 -24.59 -6.64 -23.47
N VAL A 447 -25.79 -7.20 -23.64
CA VAL A 447 -26.53 -7.88 -22.57
C VAL A 447 -26.63 -9.36 -22.90
N PHE A 448 -25.88 -10.17 -22.17
CA PHE A 448 -25.90 -11.62 -22.29
C PHE A 448 -26.96 -12.19 -21.35
N ARG A 449 -27.77 -13.13 -21.82
CA ARG A 449 -28.74 -13.88 -21.00
C ARG A 449 -28.49 -15.37 -21.15
N ARG A 450 -28.34 -16.05 -20.02
CA ARG A 450 -28.07 -17.50 -20.03
C ARG A 450 -29.28 -18.22 -20.59
N ASN A 451 -29.08 -19.07 -21.60
CA ASN A 451 -30.17 -19.87 -22.14
C ASN A 451 -30.62 -20.91 -21.10
N ALA A 452 -31.93 -21.17 -21.04
CA ALA A 452 -32.42 -22.30 -20.27
C ALA A 452 -31.84 -23.60 -20.85
N ILE A 453 -31.37 -24.48 -19.97
CA ILE A 453 -30.88 -25.81 -20.35
C ILE A 453 -32.06 -26.72 -20.67
#